data_AF-A0A258W762-F1
#
_entry.id   AF-A0A258W762-F1
#
_cell.length_a   1.000
_cell.length_b   1.000
_cell.length_c   1.000
_cell.angle_alpha   90.00
_cell.angle_beta   90.00
_cell.angle_gamma   90.00
#
_symmetry.space_group_name_H-M   'P 1'
#
loop_
_entity.id
_entity.type
_entity.pdbx_description
1 polymer ?
#
loop_
_entity_poly.entity_id
_entity_poly.type
_entity_poly.pdbx_seq_one_letter_code
_entity_poly.pdbx_strand_id
1 'polypeptide(L)'
;ALEIVDTLVRSNAIDVLVVDSVAALVPRAEIEGEMGDSHVGLQARLMSQSLRKLTGSISRSRCMVIFINQLRMKIGVMYGNPETTTGGNALKFYASVRLDIRRTGQIKDRDEIVGNATRVKVVKNKVAPPFKQVEFDIMYGEGISKIGEILDLGVKAGVVEKSGAWFSYDSIRIGQGRENSKNFLRENPEICNRIEAAIRGRTDQVAEGLMTGPDADDDI
;
A
#
# COMPACT_ATOMS: atom_id res chain seq x y z
N ALA A 1 20.13 -14.65 -2.89
CA ALA A 1 18.74 -14.13 -2.90
C ALA A 1 18.36 -13.47 -4.23
N LEU A 2 18.94 -12.33 -4.64
CA LEU A 2 18.54 -11.63 -5.88
C LEU A 2 18.78 -12.43 -7.18
N GLU A 3 19.76 -13.34 -7.19
CA GLU A 3 19.96 -14.27 -8.31
C GLU A 3 18.81 -15.28 -8.46
N ILE A 4 18.22 -15.71 -7.33
CA ILE A 4 17.03 -16.57 -7.33
C ILE A 4 15.85 -15.80 -7.92
N VAL A 5 15.65 -14.55 -7.50
CA VAL A 5 14.63 -13.66 -8.07
C VAL A 5 14.79 -13.57 -9.59
N ASP A 6 16.01 -13.34 -10.07
CA ASP A 6 16.28 -13.21 -11.50
C ASP A 6 16.04 -14.52 -12.28
N THR A 7 16.36 -15.66 -11.67
CA THR A 7 16.11 -16.99 -12.24
C THR A 7 14.61 -17.30 -12.32
N LEU A 8 13.88 -17.01 -11.25
CA LEU A 8 12.42 -17.17 -11.18
C LEU A 8 11.72 -16.28 -12.19
N VAL A 9 12.11 -15.00 -12.28
CA VAL A 9 11.57 -14.06 -13.27
C VAL A 9 11.86 -14.53 -14.70
N ARG A 10 13.08 -15.01 -14.99
CA ARG A 10 13.45 -15.52 -16.32
C ARG A 10 12.73 -16.80 -16.72
N SER A 11 12.23 -17.58 -15.75
CA SER A 11 11.50 -18.81 -16.05
C SER A 11 10.16 -18.56 -16.75
N ASN A 12 9.64 -17.33 -16.68
CA ASN A 12 8.29 -16.95 -17.12
C ASN A 12 7.16 -17.79 -16.48
N ALA A 13 7.44 -18.50 -15.39
CA ALA A 13 6.45 -19.32 -14.68
C ALA A 13 5.72 -18.55 -13.57
N ILE A 14 6.11 -17.29 -13.32
CA ILE A 14 5.63 -16.50 -12.17
C ILE A 14 5.17 -15.12 -12.65
N ASP A 15 3.91 -14.80 -12.36
CA ASP A 15 3.32 -13.49 -12.67
C ASP A 15 3.62 -12.44 -11.60
N VAL A 16 3.73 -12.83 -10.33
CA VAL A 16 3.99 -11.93 -9.20
C VAL A 16 5.00 -12.53 -8.23
N LEU A 17 6.03 -11.77 -7.88
CA LEU A 17 7.07 -12.15 -6.92
C LEU A 17 7.25 -11.06 -5.86
N VAL A 18 7.23 -11.44 -4.59
CA VAL A 18 7.47 -10.53 -3.46
C VAL A 18 8.80 -10.84 -2.79
N VAL A 19 9.60 -9.80 -2.54
CA VAL A 19 10.86 -9.86 -1.79
C VAL A 19 10.66 -9.17 -0.45
N ASP A 20 10.53 -9.97 0.61
CA ASP A 20 10.39 -9.52 1.99
C ASP A 20 11.64 -9.88 2.82
N SER A 21 12.54 -8.96 3.16
CA SER A 21 12.59 -7.54 2.79
C SER A 21 13.96 -7.16 2.25
N VAL A 22 14.06 -5.99 1.62
CA VAL A 22 15.34 -5.43 1.15
C VAL A 22 16.33 -5.28 2.29
N ALA A 23 15.86 -4.93 3.50
CA ALA A 23 16.72 -4.77 4.67
C ALA A 23 17.43 -6.08 5.06
N ALA A 24 16.79 -7.22 4.81
CA ALA A 24 17.34 -8.55 5.08
C ALA A 24 18.24 -9.09 3.94
N LEU A 25 18.40 -8.36 2.84
CA LEU A 25 19.33 -8.73 1.76
C LEU A 25 20.76 -8.39 2.18
N VAL A 26 21.32 -9.18 3.10
CA VAL A 26 22.68 -9.04 3.60
C VAL A 26 23.67 -9.62 2.57
N PRO A 27 24.66 -8.85 2.09
CA PRO A 27 25.70 -9.36 1.21
C PRO A 27 26.51 -10.49 1.85
N ARG A 28 26.96 -11.45 1.04
CA ARG A 28 27.74 -12.60 1.53
C ARG A 28 28.97 -12.20 2.34
N ALA A 29 29.72 -11.19 1.90
CA ALA A 29 30.91 -10.72 2.61
C ALA A 29 30.59 -10.13 3.99
N GLU A 30 29.38 -9.62 4.22
CA GLU A 30 28.95 -9.14 5.54
C GLU A 30 28.49 -10.29 6.45
N ILE A 31 27.98 -11.40 5.88
CA ILE A 31 27.64 -12.61 6.63
C ILE A 31 28.90 -13.38 7.06
N GLU A 32 29.92 -13.40 6.21
CA GLU A 32 31.18 -14.12 6.45
C GLU A 32 32.21 -13.29 7.24
N GLY A 33 32.00 -11.98 7.37
CA GLY A 33 32.85 -11.07 8.15
C GLY A 33 32.57 -11.10 9.66
N GLU A 34 33.41 -10.38 10.43
CA GLU A 34 33.24 -10.26 11.87
C GLU A 34 32.32 -9.08 12.24
N MET A 35 31.69 -9.17 13.42
CA MET A 35 30.86 -8.09 13.93
C MET A 35 31.72 -6.85 14.22
N GLY A 36 31.52 -5.78 13.46
CA GLY A 36 32.31 -4.55 13.54
C GLY A 36 33.14 -4.27 12.28
N ASP A 37 33.21 -5.22 11.35
CA ASP A 37 33.85 -5.00 10.06
C ASP A 37 33.14 -3.92 9.25
N SER A 38 33.94 -3.01 8.70
CA SER A 38 33.42 -1.88 7.94
C SER A 38 33.15 -2.28 6.49
N HIS A 39 31.88 -2.54 6.17
CA HIS A 39 31.41 -2.82 4.81
C HIS A 39 30.56 -1.69 4.26
N VAL A 40 31.16 -0.49 4.12
CA VAL A 40 30.44 0.71 3.70
C VAL A 40 29.82 0.55 2.30
N GLY A 41 28.49 0.61 2.24
CA GLY A 41 27.75 0.68 0.98
C GLY A 41 27.68 -0.62 0.17
N LEU A 42 28.11 -1.75 0.73
CA LEU A 42 28.12 -3.04 0.03
C LEU A 42 26.71 -3.45 -0.45
N GLN A 43 25.72 -3.32 0.43
CA GLN A 43 24.31 -3.59 0.08
C GLN A 43 23.80 -2.66 -1.03
N ALA A 44 24.15 -1.38 -1.01
CA ALA A 44 23.74 -0.43 -2.04
C ALA A 44 24.34 -0.76 -3.42
N ARG A 45 25.59 -1.24 -3.46
CA ARG A 45 26.24 -1.70 -4.69
C ARG A 45 25.59 -2.98 -5.22
N LEU A 46 25.33 -3.95 -4.34
CA LEU A 46 24.62 -5.19 -4.68
C LEU A 46 23.25 -4.90 -5.31
N MET A 47 22.46 -4.01 -4.70
CA MET A 47 21.15 -3.61 -5.22
C MET A 47 21.26 -2.92 -6.58
N SER A 48 22.22 -2.01 -6.75
CA SER A 48 22.44 -1.30 -8.02
C SER A 48 22.79 -2.25 -9.17
N GLN A 49 23.67 -3.22 -8.92
CA GLN A 49 24.07 -4.22 -9.91
C GLN A 49 22.92 -5.18 -10.24
N SER A 50 22.22 -5.66 -9.21
CA SER A 50 21.14 -6.63 -9.36
C SER A 50 19.94 -6.04 -10.08
N LEU A 51 19.48 -4.85 -9.68
CA LEU A 51 18.33 -4.18 -10.30
C LEU A 51 18.58 -3.83 -11.77
N ARG A 52 19.82 -3.48 -12.13
CA ARG A 52 20.19 -3.24 -13.55
C ARG A 52 19.95 -4.47 -14.41
N LYS A 53 20.28 -5.67 -13.91
CA LYS A 53 20.03 -6.94 -14.61
C LYS A 53 18.55 -7.33 -14.58
N LEU A 54 17.94 -7.27 -13.39
CA LEU A 54 16.55 -7.67 -13.14
C LEU A 54 15.56 -6.88 -13.98
N THR A 55 15.75 -5.57 -14.17
CA THR A 55 14.80 -4.72 -14.90
C THR A 55 14.53 -5.24 -16.32
N GLY A 56 15.57 -5.71 -17.01
CA GLY A 56 15.42 -6.32 -18.33
C GLY A 56 14.67 -7.65 -18.29
N SER A 57 14.96 -8.50 -17.30
CA SER A 57 14.26 -9.78 -17.10
C SER A 57 12.78 -9.57 -16.78
N ILE A 58 12.46 -8.64 -15.88
CA ILE A 58 11.11 -8.25 -15.45
C ILE A 58 10.28 -7.79 -16.65
N SER A 59 10.83 -6.88 -17.47
CA SER A 59 10.10 -6.34 -18.62
C SER A 59 9.77 -7.40 -19.67
N ARG A 60 10.65 -8.40 -19.88
CA ARG A 60 10.43 -9.46 -20.88
C ARG A 60 9.46 -10.54 -20.39
N SER A 61 9.56 -10.89 -19.12
CA SER A 61 8.72 -11.92 -18.49
C SER A 61 7.31 -11.45 -18.15
N ARG A 62 7.08 -10.13 -18.14
CA ARG A 62 5.84 -9.51 -17.65
C ARG A 62 5.52 -9.87 -16.20
N CYS A 63 6.54 -10.26 -15.42
CA CYS A 63 6.41 -10.54 -13.99
C CYS A 63 6.40 -9.24 -13.18
N MET A 64 5.45 -9.07 -12.26
CA MET A 64 5.45 -8.00 -11.27
C MET A 64 6.34 -8.38 -10.09
N VAL A 65 7.35 -7.55 -9.80
CA VAL A 65 8.23 -7.75 -8.63
C VAL A 65 7.98 -6.66 -7.59
N ILE A 66 7.61 -7.07 -6.38
CA ILE A 66 7.32 -6.20 -5.23
C ILE A 66 8.46 -6.34 -4.23
N PHE A 67 9.06 -5.22 -3.83
CA PHE A 67 10.06 -5.18 -2.77
C PHE A 67 9.48 -4.54 -1.52
N ILE A 68 9.49 -5.27 -0.41
CA ILE A 68 9.16 -4.72 0.91
C ILE A 68 10.45 -4.12 1.49
N ASN A 69 10.35 -2.91 2.03
CA ASN A 69 11.50 -2.21 2.59
C ASN A 69 11.10 -1.52 3.90
N GLN A 70 12.10 -1.33 4.75
CA GLN A 70 11.95 -0.71 6.05
C GLN A 70 12.47 0.73 6.01
N LEU A 71 11.86 1.59 6.83
CA LEU A 71 12.38 2.92 7.11
C LEU A 71 13.56 2.83 8.10
N ARG A 72 14.51 3.73 7.92
CA ARG A 72 15.64 4.03 8.81
C ARG A 72 15.77 5.54 8.91
N MET A 73 16.40 6.03 9.97
CA MET A 73 16.73 7.44 10.09
C MET A 73 18.16 7.68 9.63
N LYS A 74 18.37 8.69 8.79
CA LYS A 74 19.71 9.13 8.40
C LYS A 74 20.26 10.05 9.48
N ILE A 75 21.30 9.59 10.16
CA ILE A 75 22.01 10.38 11.18
C ILE A 75 22.64 11.60 10.52
N GLY A 76 22.54 12.76 11.18
CA GLY A 76 23.18 14.01 10.74
C GLY A 76 22.36 14.90 9.80
N VAL A 77 21.09 14.56 9.51
CA VAL A 77 20.18 15.45 8.78
C VAL A 77 19.55 16.44 9.77
N MET A 78 19.95 17.71 9.70
CA MET A 78 19.41 18.78 10.55
C MET A 78 18.18 19.49 9.95
N TYR A 79 17.93 19.34 8.64
CA TYR A 79 16.81 19.96 7.94
C TYR A 79 16.20 19.00 6.90
N GLY A 80 14.87 18.97 6.80
CA GLY A 80 14.12 18.08 5.91
C GLY A 80 13.74 16.73 6.53
N ASN A 81 13.17 15.82 5.72
CA ASN A 81 12.76 14.49 6.20
C ASN A 81 14.00 13.59 6.41
N PRO A 82 14.28 13.13 7.65
CA PRO A 82 15.42 12.24 7.95
C PRO A 82 15.17 10.78 7.55
N GLU A 83 13.97 10.42 7.14
CA GLU A 83 13.62 9.05 6.75
C GLU A 83 14.32 8.62 5.46
N THR A 84 14.92 7.44 5.50
CA THR A 84 15.54 6.78 4.36
C THR A 84 15.16 5.30 4.35
N THR A 85 15.41 4.64 3.21
CA THR A 85 15.16 3.21 3.01
C THR A 85 16.47 2.45 2.87
N THR A 86 16.51 1.19 3.27
CA THR A 86 17.70 0.33 3.11
C THR A 86 17.98 0.00 1.64
N GLY A 87 19.20 -0.49 1.33
CA GLY A 87 19.58 -0.88 -0.04
C GLY A 87 20.01 0.26 -0.97
N GLY A 88 20.28 1.46 -0.44
CA GLY A 88 20.73 2.62 -1.21
C GLY A 88 19.63 3.25 -2.09
N ASN A 89 20.04 3.94 -3.15
CA ASN A 89 19.10 4.70 -3.99
C ASN A 89 18.58 3.94 -5.22
N ALA A 90 19.19 2.82 -5.60
CA ALA A 90 18.86 2.12 -6.85
C ALA A 90 17.37 1.77 -6.94
N LEU A 91 16.81 1.16 -5.89
CA LEU A 91 15.40 0.77 -5.87
C LEU A 91 14.46 1.97 -6.07
N LYS A 92 14.82 3.15 -5.53
CA LYS A 92 14.03 4.38 -5.70
C LYS A 92 13.93 4.79 -7.17
N PHE A 93 14.97 4.56 -7.98
CA PHE A 93 15.00 4.91 -9.40
C PHE A 93 14.35 3.85 -10.29
N TYR A 94 14.63 2.56 -10.04
CA TYR A 94 14.13 1.45 -10.83
C TYR A 94 12.65 1.16 -10.59
N ALA A 95 12.12 1.36 -9.38
CA ALA A 95 10.70 1.12 -9.09
C ALA A 95 9.78 1.99 -9.96
N SER A 96 8.79 1.37 -10.60
CA SER A 96 7.76 2.07 -11.39
C SER A 96 6.74 2.76 -10.48
N VAL A 97 6.39 2.11 -9.37
CA VAL A 97 5.48 2.64 -8.34
C VAL A 97 6.18 2.50 -6.99
N ARG A 98 6.01 3.49 -6.11
CA ARG A 98 6.43 3.41 -4.71
C ARG A 98 5.26 3.81 -3.82
N LEU A 99 5.02 2.97 -2.82
CA LEU A 99 3.96 3.14 -1.83
C LEU A 99 4.62 3.39 -0.47
N ASP A 100 4.18 4.44 0.22
CA ASP A 100 4.48 4.67 1.64
C ASP A 100 3.24 4.28 2.44
N ILE A 101 3.36 3.23 3.25
CA ILE A 101 2.27 2.67 4.07
C ILE A 101 2.51 3.04 5.53
N ARG A 102 1.51 3.62 6.17
CA ARG A 102 1.57 4.02 7.59
C ARG A 102 0.30 3.63 8.31
N ARG A 103 0.45 3.10 9.53
CA ARG A 103 -0.65 3.00 10.47
C ARG A 103 -0.99 4.41 10.98
N THR A 104 -2.23 4.83 10.81
CA THR A 104 -2.75 6.12 11.29
C THR A 104 -3.48 6.00 12.63
N GLY A 105 -4.05 4.83 12.93
CA GLY A 105 -4.78 4.62 14.17
C GLY A 105 -5.04 3.15 14.46
N GLN A 106 -5.70 2.89 15.60
CA GLN A 106 -6.15 1.58 16.01
C GLN A 106 -7.68 1.52 15.90
N ILE A 107 -8.19 0.39 15.41
CA ILE A 107 -9.62 0.12 15.37
C ILE A 107 -9.94 -0.71 16.59
N LYS A 108 -10.89 -0.23 17.40
CA LYS A 108 -11.31 -0.88 18.64
C LYS A 108 -12.75 -1.36 18.52
N ASP A 109 -13.00 -2.56 19.02
CA ASP A 109 -14.33 -3.01 19.39
C ASP A 109 -14.39 -3.07 20.92
N ARG A 110 -15.11 -2.11 21.52
CA ARG A 110 -15.09 -1.86 22.97
C ARG A 110 -13.66 -1.66 23.48
N ASP A 111 -13.12 -2.62 24.24
CA ASP A 111 -11.78 -2.58 24.83
C ASP A 111 -10.72 -3.33 24.02
N GLU A 112 -11.13 -4.11 23.00
CA GLU A 112 -10.23 -4.92 22.20
C GLU A 112 -9.79 -4.20 20.93
N ILE A 113 -8.49 -4.28 20.60
CA ILE A 113 -7.96 -3.76 19.33
C ILE A 113 -8.13 -4.84 18.27
N VAL A 114 -9.07 -4.61 17.34
CA VAL A 114 -9.46 -5.56 16.29
C VAL A 114 -8.78 -5.28 14.95
N GLY A 115 -8.10 -4.13 14.80
CA GLY A 115 -7.42 -3.79 13.56
C GLY A 115 -6.65 -2.47 13.61
N ASN A 116 -6.15 -2.08 12.45
CA ASN A 116 -5.39 -0.85 12.25
C ASN A 116 -6.00 -0.03 11.10
N ALA A 117 -6.27 1.25 11.38
CA ALA A 117 -6.51 2.23 10.32
C ALA A 117 -5.17 2.52 9.63
N THR A 118 -5.14 2.40 8.31
CA THR A 118 -3.92 2.44 7.51
C THR A 118 -4.07 3.42 6.36
N ARG A 119 -3.03 4.25 6.15
CA ARG A 119 -2.93 5.16 5.02
C ARG A 119 -1.80 4.71 4.11
N VAL A 120 -2.07 4.65 2.80
CA VAL A 120 -1.06 4.39 1.77
C VAL A 120 -0.97 5.60 0.84
N LYS A 121 0.23 6.16 0.71
CA LYS A 121 0.53 7.27 -0.22
C LYS A 121 1.38 6.78 -1.38
N VAL A 122 0.99 7.16 -2.61
CA VAL A 122 1.77 6.87 -3.81
C VAL A 122 2.88 7.90 -3.97
N VAL A 123 4.05 7.67 -3.37
CA VAL A 123 5.18 8.62 -3.38
C VAL A 123 5.96 8.65 -4.70
N LYS A 124 5.76 7.66 -5.57
CA LYS A 124 6.26 7.66 -6.95
C LYS A 124 5.30 6.88 -7.83
N ASN A 125 5.01 7.41 -9.01
CA ASN A 125 4.20 6.74 -10.02
C ASN A 125 4.72 7.08 -11.41
N LYS A 126 5.02 6.06 -12.24
CA LYS A 126 5.42 6.22 -13.65
C LYS A 126 4.30 5.89 -14.64
N VAL A 127 3.15 5.40 -14.17
CA VAL A 127 2.05 4.91 -15.03
C VAL A 127 0.77 5.72 -14.89
N ALA A 128 0.65 6.55 -13.86
CA ALA A 128 -0.45 7.47 -13.63
C ALA A 128 0.02 8.65 -12.74
N PRO A 129 -0.83 9.65 -12.47
CA PRO A 129 -0.47 10.75 -11.58
C PRO A 129 -0.02 10.25 -10.18
N PRO A 130 1.10 10.76 -9.64
CA PRO A 130 1.59 10.41 -8.30
C PRO A 130 0.86 11.19 -7.19
N PHE A 131 1.23 10.91 -5.95
CA PHE A 131 0.86 11.63 -4.72
C PHE A 131 -0.58 11.48 -4.22
N LYS A 132 -1.42 10.72 -4.92
CA LYS A 132 -2.69 10.25 -4.37
C LYS A 132 -2.46 9.39 -3.13
N GLN A 133 -3.41 9.43 -2.22
CA GLN A 133 -3.41 8.60 -1.02
C GLN A 133 -4.76 7.90 -0.87
N VAL A 134 -4.73 6.77 -0.19
CA VAL A 134 -5.93 6.00 0.17
C VAL A 134 -5.84 5.62 1.63
N GLU A 135 -6.99 5.57 2.28
CA GLU A 135 -7.14 5.12 3.66
C GLU A 135 -8.06 3.92 3.67
N PHE A 136 -7.67 2.91 4.44
CA PHE A 136 -8.42 1.67 4.58
C PHE A 136 -8.07 0.97 5.90
N ASP A 137 -8.93 0.05 6.28
CA ASP A 137 -8.80 -0.71 7.51
C ASP A 137 -8.13 -2.06 7.24
N ILE A 138 -7.14 -2.40 8.06
CA ILE A 138 -6.57 -3.75 8.11
C ILE A 138 -7.05 -4.40 9.40
N MET A 139 -7.96 -5.37 9.27
CA MET A 139 -8.51 -6.14 10.38
C MET A 139 -7.60 -7.33 10.69
N TYR A 140 -7.36 -7.62 11.97
CA TYR A 140 -6.54 -8.76 12.37
C TYR A 140 -7.24 -10.08 12.03
N GLY A 141 -6.51 -11.02 11.42
CA GLY A 141 -7.05 -12.31 10.98
C GLY A 141 -7.85 -12.28 9.67
N GLU A 142 -8.32 -11.12 9.22
CA GLU A 142 -9.09 -10.98 7.97
C GLU A 142 -8.32 -10.27 6.84
N GLY A 143 -7.43 -9.33 7.17
CA GLY A 143 -6.70 -8.51 6.19
C GLY A 143 -7.42 -7.20 5.86
N ILE A 144 -7.28 -6.73 4.60
CA ILE A 144 -7.87 -5.44 4.17
C ILE A 144 -9.40 -5.57 4.13
N SER A 145 -10.10 -4.64 4.79
CA SER A 145 -11.56 -4.64 4.85
C SER A 145 -12.18 -4.10 3.56
N LYS A 146 -12.31 -4.97 2.54
CA LYS A 146 -12.89 -4.62 1.24
C LYS A 146 -14.29 -3.99 1.36
N ILE A 147 -15.14 -4.52 2.25
CA ILE A 147 -16.51 -4.01 2.44
C ILE A 147 -16.49 -2.61 3.05
N GLY A 148 -15.57 -2.36 4.00
CA GLY A 148 -15.37 -1.02 4.56
C GLY A 148 -14.96 -0.01 3.48
N GLU A 149 -14.00 -0.39 2.62
CA GLU A 149 -13.58 0.46 1.49
C GLU A 149 -14.71 0.72 0.50
N ILE A 150 -15.52 -0.27 0.16
CA ILE A 150 -16.68 -0.10 -0.75
C ILE A 150 -17.66 0.92 -0.17
N LEU A 151 -17.92 0.86 1.14
CA LEU A 151 -18.83 1.81 1.80
C LEU A 151 -18.25 3.22 1.78
N ASP A 152 -16.98 3.39 2.19
CA ASP A 152 -16.33 4.69 2.26
C ASP A 152 -16.19 5.34 0.87
N LEU A 153 -15.73 4.56 -0.12
CA LEU A 153 -15.65 5.01 -1.51
C LEU A 153 -17.02 5.26 -2.12
N GLY A 154 -18.03 4.47 -1.74
CA GLY A 154 -19.41 4.66 -2.16
C GLY A 154 -19.97 6.00 -1.73
N VAL A 155 -19.70 6.41 -0.49
CA VAL A 155 -20.09 7.73 0.02
C VAL A 155 -19.33 8.83 -0.71
N LYS A 156 -18.01 8.72 -0.86
CA LYS A 156 -17.20 9.71 -1.58
C LYS A 156 -17.60 9.86 -3.05
N ALA A 157 -18.04 8.77 -3.70
CA ALA A 157 -18.49 8.76 -5.09
C ALA A 157 -19.94 9.25 -5.27
N GLY A 158 -20.65 9.60 -4.18
CA GLY A 158 -22.08 9.90 -4.22
C GLY A 158 -22.93 8.74 -4.75
N VAL A 159 -22.46 7.50 -4.55
CA VAL A 159 -23.20 6.27 -4.89
C VAL A 159 -24.01 5.81 -3.68
N VAL A 160 -23.42 5.93 -2.48
CA VAL A 160 -24.06 5.67 -1.19
C VAL A 160 -24.39 7.01 -0.54
N GLU A 161 -25.63 7.18 -0.12
CA GLU A 161 -26.09 8.36 0.60
C GLU A 161 -25.85 8.19 2.10
N LYS A 162 -25.28 9.20 2.75
CA LYS A 162 -25.09 9.25 4.19
C LYS A 162 -25.91 10.39 4.79
N SER A 163 -26.92 10.05 5.57
CA SER A 163 -27.79 11.01 6.28
C SER A 163 -27.59 10.85 7.79
N GLY A 164 -26.72 11.70 8.36
CA GLY A 164 -26.26 11.55 9.75
C GLY A 164 -25.50 10.23 9.93
N ALA A 165 -26.04 9.35 10.78
CA ALA A 165 -25.48 8.01 11.01
C ALA A 165 -26.02 6.95 10.04
N TRP A 166 -27.01 7.26 9.20
CA TRP A 166 -27.65 6.27 8.33
C TRP A 166 -27.00 6.23 6.93
N PHE A 167 -26.77 5.02 6.44
CA PHE A 167 -26.30 4.75 5.07
C PHE A 167 -27.44 4.17 4.23
N SER A 168 -27.60 4.68 3.01
CA SER A 168 -28.61 4.22 2.06
C SER A 168 -28.03 4.09 0.66
N TYR A 169 -28.56 3.15 -0.13
CA TYR A 169 -28.23 2.97 -1.54
C TYR A 169 -29.52 2.72 -2.31
N ASP A 170 -29.77 3.47 -3.38
CA ASP A 170 -30.94 3.27 -4.25
C ASP A 170 -32.28 3.28 -3.46
N SER A 171 -32.42 4.23 -2.53
CA SER A 171 -33.55 4.33 -1.57
C SER A 171 -33.69 3.19 -0.55
N ILE A 172 -32.79 2.19 -0.55
CA ILE A 172 -32.74 1.11 0.43
C ILE A 172 -31.84 1.53 1.59
N ARG A 173 -32.34 1.41 2.82
CA ARG A 173 -31.51 1.63 4.02
C ARG A 173 -30.58 0.45 4.23
N ILE A 174 -29.28 0.70 4.15
CA ILE A 174 -28.22 -0.28 4.38
C ILE A 174 -28.07 -0.52 5.89
N GLY A 175 -28.01 0.55 6.68
CA GLY A 175 -27.85 0.43 8.12
C GLY A 175 -27.53 1.75 8.82
N GLN A 176 -27.59 1.71 10.15
CA GLN A 176 -27.16 2.80 11.02
C GLN A 176 -25.75 2.54 11.53
N GLY A 177 -24.82 3.42 11.20
CA GLY A 177 -23.41 3.29 11.55
C GLY A 177 -22.64 2.39 10.57
N ARG A 178 -21.31 2.54 10.59
CA ARG A 178 -20.39 1.88 9.65
C ARG A 178 -20.40 0.36 9.80
N GLU A 179 -20.31 -0.16 11.03
CA GLU A 179 -20.24 -1.61 11.27
C GLU A 179 -21.53 -2.35 10.90
N ASN A 180 -22.71 -1.81 11.26
CA ASN A 180 -23.98 -2.40 10.84
C ASN A 180 -24.13 -2.40 9.31
N SER A 181 -23.67 -1.33 8.66
CA SER A 181 -23.69 -1.23 7.20
C SER A 181 -22.75 -2.25 6.55
N LYS A 182 -21.57 -2.50 7.13
CA LYS A 182 -20.67 -3.57 6.70
C LYS A 182 -21.31 -4.95 6.84
N ASN A 183 -22.00 -5.22 7.95
CA ASN A 183 -22.69 -6.49 8.16
C ASN A 183 -23.80 -6.70 7.12
N PHE A 184 -24.62 -5.68 6.87
CA PHE A 184 -25.63 -5.73 5.81
C PHE A 184 -25.03 -6.04 4.44
N LEU A 185 -23.95 -5.36 4.04
CA LEU A 185 -23.29 -5.60 2.75
C LEU A 185 -22.64 -6.98 2.66
N ARG A 186 -22.18 -7.54 3.79
CA ARG A 186 -21.66 -8.91 3.88
C ARG A 186 -22.78 -9.94 3.66
N GLU A 187 -23.95 -9.69 4.24
CA GLU A 187 -25.14 -10.54 4.10
C GLU A 187 -25.84 -10.38 2.75
N ASN A 188 -25.60 -9.28 2.03
CA ASN A 188 -26.19 -8.97 0.73
C ASN A 188 -25.11 -8.73 -0.37
N PRO A 189 -24.40 -9.78 -0.83
CA PRO A 189 -23.32 -9.64 -1.80
C PRO A 189 -23.73 -9.01 -3.13
N GLU A 190 -24.98 -9.22 -3.57
CA GLU A 190 -25.48 -8.62 -4.82
C GLU A 190 -25.51 -7.09 -4.77
N ILE A 191 -25.98 -6.53 -3.65
CA ILE A 191 -25.99 -5.08 -3.42
C ILE A 191 -24.57 -4.57 -3.32
N CYS A 192 -23.70 -5.26 -2.58
CA CYS A 192 -22.28 -4.92 -2.45
C CYS A 192 -21.58 -4.85 -3.82
N ASN A 193 -21.80 -5.85 -4.68
CA ASN A 193 -21.24 -5.90 -6.03
C ASN A 193 -21.79 -4.79 -6.94
N ARG A 194 -23.08 -4.45 -6.82
CA ARG A 194 -23.68 -3.32 -7.55
C ARG A 194 -23.04 -2.00 -7.15
N ILE A 195 -22.82 -1.78 -5.86
CA ILE A 195 -22.14 -0.58 -5.34
C ILE A 195 -20.69 -0.56 -5.86
N GLU A 196 -19.95 -1.66 -5.76
CA GLU A 196 -18.57 -1.74 -6.26
C GLU A 196 -18.48 -1.43 -7.76
N ALA A 197 -19.38 -2.01 -8.57
CA ALA A 197 -19.43 -1.76 -10.01
C ALA A 197 -19.74 -0.28 -10.33
N ALA A 198 -20.69 0.33 -9.60
CA ALA A 198 -21.02 1.74 -9.76
C ALA A 198 -19.84 2.66 -9.39
N ILE A 199 -19.09 2.34 -8.32
CA ILE A 199 -17.88 3.08 -7.93
C ILE A 199 -16.81 3.00 -9.02
N ARG A 200 -16.54 1.79 -9.55
CA ARG A 200 -15.58 1.59 -10.63
C ARG A 200 -15.97 2.34 -11.91
N GLY A 201 -17.28 2.47 -12.18
CA GLY A 201 -17.80 3.25 -13.30
C GLY A 201 -17.63 4.77 -13.15
N ARG A 202 -17.44 5.30 -11.93
CA ARG A 202 -17.31 6.74 -11.62
C ARG A 202 -15.88 7.13 -11.24
N THR A 203 -14.88 6.55 -11.90
CA THR A 203 -13.46 6.69 -11.53
C THR A 203 -12.99 8.15 -11.46
N ASP A 204 -13.52 9.05 -12.28
CA ASP A 204 -13.11 10.47 -12.30
C ASP A 204 -13.54 11.25 -11.05
N GLN A 205 -14.79 11.05 -10.58
CA GLN A 205 -15.29 11.70 -9.36
C GLN A 205 -14.61 11.12 -8.10
N VAL A 206 -14.35 9.82 -8.09
CA VAL A 206 -13.57 9.16 -7.04
C VAL A 206 -12.13 9.68 -7.02
N ALA A 207 -11.54 9.92 -8.20
CA ALA A 207 -10.20 10.45 -8.32
C ALA A 207 -10.07 11.88 -7.75
N GLU A 208 -11.06 12.75 -7.92
CA GLU A 208 -11.10 14.08 -7.32
C GLU A 208 -11.21 14.02 -5.79
N GLY A 209 -12.15 13.22 -5.26
CA GLY A 209 -12.32 13.06 -3.80
C GLY A 209 -11.17 12.35 -3.07
N LEU A 210 -10.25 11.71 -3.81
CA LEU A 210 -8.99 11.16 -3.28
C LEU A 210 -7.80 12.15 -3.40
N MET A 211 -7.95 13.24 -4.15
CA MET A 211 -6.95 14.30 -4.28
C MET A 211 -7.11 15.37 -3.21
N THR A 212 -8.34 15.62 -2.77
CA THR A 212 -8.60 16.36 -1.54
C THR A 212 -8.23 15.44 -0.37
N GLY A 213 -7.25 15.84 0.45
CA GLY A 213 -7.02 15.20 1.75
C GLY A 213 -8.29 15.31 2.62
N PRO A 214 -8.31 14.74 3.84
CA PRO A 214 -9.40 15.07 4.77
C PRO A 214 -9.49 16.59 4.83
N ASP A 215 -10.69 17.13 4.58
CA ASP A 215 -10.94 18.56 4.62
C ASP A 215 -10.41 19.09 5.95
N ALA A 216 -9.66 20.20 5.91
CA ALA A 216 -9.10 20.85 7.07
C ALA A 216 -10.18 21.53 7.95
N ASP A 217 -11.43 21.06 7.89
CA ASP A 217 -12.63 21.73 8.40
C ASP A 217 -13.29 21.00 9.58
N ASP A 218 -12.72 19.90 10.09
CA ASP A 218 -13.23 19.20 11.28
C ASP A 218 -12.50 19.61 12.60
N ASP A 219 -11.69 20.67 12.59
CA ASP A 219 -11.04 21.24 13.78
C ASP A 219 -11.49 22.70 14.08
N ILE A 220 -12.81 22.94 14.10
CA ILE A 220 -13.41 24.16 14.71
C ILE A 220 -14.49 23.79 15.71
#